data_AF-A0A5B0R1V2-F1
#
_entry.id   AF-A0A5B0R1V2-F1
#
_cell.length_a   1.000
_cell.length_b   1.000
_cell.length_c   1.000
_cell.angle_alpha   90.00
_cell.angle_beta   90.00
_cell.angle_gamma   90.00
#
_symmetry.space_group_name_H-M   'P 1'
#
loop_
_entity.id
_entity.type
_entity.pdbx_description
1 polymer ?
#
loop_
_entity_poly.entity_id
_entity_poly.type
_entity_poly.pdbx_seq_one_letter_code
_entity_poly.pdbx_strand_id
1 'polypeptide(L)'
;MFSQLCIISLIYIIIHIQGAYGYLYMMVHVSDKHIHVFYSNTKPYPGSNDVKDSTLNLEDVYSDLIYRSYGTQAISHLENIKNKISKQGYEKLVVDHPGAGVSAEHWHTWETTSGFANPAPSRHEFNLINDVCSRRVSY
;
A
#
# COMPACT_ATOMS: atom_id res chain seq x y z
N MET A 1 3.16 -40.24 15.34
CA MET A 1 3.70 -39.25 14.36
C MET A 1 2.71 -38.11 14.11
N PHE A 2 2.02 -37.60 15.13
CA PHE A 2 0.97 -36.56 14.97
C PHE A 2 1.43 -35.16 15.42
N SER A 3 2.63 -35.03 16.00
CA SER A 3 3.08 -33.81 16.66
C SER A 3 3.77 -32.80 15.73
N GLN A 4 4.20 -33.20 14.53
CA GLN A 4 4.88 -32.32 13.57
C GLN A 4 3.92 -31.54 12.66
N LEU A 5 2.69 -32.04 12.44
CA LEU A 5 1.69 -31.37 11.59
C LEU A 5 1.10 -30.12 12.25
N CYS A 6 0.95 -30.11 13.58
CA CYS A 6 0.41 -28.95 14.30
C CYS A 6 1.33 -27.72 14.22
N ILE A 7 2.65 -27.91 14.17
CA ILE A 7 3.62 -26.80 14.15
C ILE A 7 3.63 -26.11 12.77
N ILE A 8 3.50 -26.89 11.69
CA ILE A 8 3.46 -26.35 10.32
C ILE A 8 2.19 -25.51 10.12
N SER A 9 1.03 -25.98 10.61
CA SER A 9 -0.21 -25.20 10.55
C SER A 9 -0.14 -23.91 11.38
N LEU A 10 0.52 -23.93 12.55
CA LEU A 10 0.65 -22.74 13.39
C LEU A 10 1.55 -21.68 12.74
N ILE A 11 2.66 -22.08 12.10
CA ILE A 11 3.54 -21.16 11.37
C ILE A 11 2.82 -20.57 10.15
N TYR A 12 2.03 -21.38 9.42
CA TYR A 12 1.23 -20.89 8.30
C TYR A 12 0.16 -19.87 8.74
N ILE A 13 -0.45 -20.09 9.92
CA ILE A 13 -1.40 -19.16 10.55
C ILE A 13 -0.71 -17.88 11.00
N ILE A 14 0.51 -17.94 11.57
CA ILE A 14 1.25 -16.73 11.97
C ILE A 14 1.67 -15.90 10.75
N ILE A 15 2.08 -16.55 9.65
CA ILE A 15 2.35 -15.88 8.36
C ILE A 15 1.04 -15.30 7.77
N HIS A 16 -0.10 -15.97 7.95
CA HIS A 16 -1.40 -15.44 7.53
C HIS A 16 -1.91 -14.31 8.42
N ILE A 17 -1.56 -14.27 9.72
CA ILE A 17 -1.95 -13.18 10.63
C ILE A 17 -1.11 -11.93 10.36
N GLN A 18 0.18 -12.07 10.04
CA GLN A 18 0.99 -10.96 9.49
C GLN A 18 0.59 -10.58 8.06
N GLY A 19 -0.08 -11.48 7.32
CA GLY A 19 -0.61 -11.24 5.98
C GLY A 19 -2.09 -10.86 5.93
N ALA A 20 -2.77 -10.68 7.07
CA ALA A 20 -4.23 -10.48 7.08
C ALA A 20 -4.65 -9.03 6.88
N TYR A 21 -3.85 -8.07 7.35
CA TYR A 21 -4.11 -6.64 7.17
C TYR A 21 -2.75 -5.96 7.17
N GLY A 22 -2.40 -5.32 6.06
CA GLY A 22 -1.12 -4.61 5.90
C GLY A 22 -0.96 -3.46 6.90
N TYR A 23 -0.14 -2.47 6.56
CA TYR A 23 -0.02 -1.32 7.45
C TYR A 23 -1.34 -0.54 7.48
N LEU A 24 -1.79 -0.23 8.70
CA LEU A 24 -3.04 0.49 8.97
C LEU A 24 -3.11 1.84 8.25
N TYR A 25 -1.99 2.49 8.01
CA TYR A 25 -1.99 3.75 7.27
C TYR A 25 -0.91 3.64 6.22
N MET A 26 -1.33 3.63 4.94
CA MET A 26 -0.41 3.52 3.82
C MET A 26 -0.80 4.47 2.70
N MET A 27 0.19 5.18 2.20
CA MET A 27 0.11 5.99 0.99
C MET A 27 1.21 5.54 0.04
N VAL A 28 0.89 5.48 -1.25
CA VAL A 28 1.87 5.18 -2.29
C VAL A 28 1.98 6.32 -3.30
N HIS A 29 3.20 6.53 -3.78
CA HIS A 29 3.53 7.43 -4.87
C HIS A 29 4.29 6.64 -5.94
N VAL A 30 3.72 6.59 -7.15
CA VAL A 30 4.25 5.77 -8.24
C VAL A 30 5.04 6.62 -9.22
N SER A 31 6.26 6.22 -9.52
CA SER A 31 7.13 6.82 -10.53
C SER A 31 7.47 5.78 -11.63
N ASP A 32 8.27 6.15 -12.63
CA ASP A 32 8.58 5.27 -13.78
C ASP A 32 9.06 3.87 -13.39
N LYS A 33 9.96 3.78 -12.40
CA LYS A 33 10.58 2.50 -11.98
C LYS A 33 10.30 2.12 -10.53
N HIS A 34 9.80 3.05 -9.74
CA HIS A 34 9.69 2.88 -8.29
C HIS A 34 8.31 3.24 -7.79
N ILE A 35 7.91 2.59 -6.70
CA ILE A 35 6.78 3.00 -5.88
C ILE A 35 7.32 3.34 -4.48
N HIS A 36 7.18 4.61 -4.10
CA HIS A 36 7.44 5.08 -2.75
C HIS A 36 6.23 4.72 -1.88
N VAL A 37 6.48 4.05 -0.77
CA VAL A 37 5.47 3.58 0.17
C VAL A 37 5.69 4.28 1.49
N PHE A 38 4.80 5.20 1.84
CA PHE A 38 4.74 5.84 3.14
C PHE A 38 3.77 5.06 4.02
N TYR A 39 4.25 4.59 5.18
CA TYR A 39 3.42 3.74 6.04
C TYR A 39 3.66 3.98 7.52
N SER A 40 2.60 3.73 8.31
CA SER A 40 2.64 3.74 9.76
C SER A 40 1.55 2.84 10.34
N ASN A 41 1.75 2.37 11.56
CA ASN A 41 0.69 1.75 12.38
C ASN A 41 -0.08 2.78 13.22
N THR A 42 0.38 4.03 13.26
CA THR A 42 -0.28 5.15 13.92
C THR A 42 -0.87 6.10 12.88
N LYS A 43 -1.94 6.80 13.26
CA LYS A 43 -2.68 7.72 12.37
C LYS A 43 -1.74 8.79 11.79
N PRO A 44 -1.98 9.26 10.56
CA PRO A 44 -1.42 10.52 10.11
C PRO A 44 -1.97 11.64 11.00
N TYR A 45 -1.08 12.43 11.58
CA TYR A 45 -1.40 13.66 12.28
C TYR A 45 -0.22 14.63 12.17
N PRO A 46 -0.43 15.95 12.32
CA PRO A 46 0.66 16.92 12.27
C PRO A 46 1.78 16.57 13.29
N GLY A 47 2.98 16.29 12.78
CA GLY A 47 4.13 15.91 13.62
C GLY A 47 4.24 14.42 13.95
N SER A 48 3.54 13.53 13.23
CA SER A 48 3.77 12.09 13.35
C SER A 48 5.19 11.72 12.89
N ASN A 49 6.03 11.25 13.81
CA ASN A 49 7.41 10.82 13.52
C ASN A 49 7.52 9.32 13.21
N ASP A 50 6.43 8.56 13.36
CA ASP A 50 6.41 7.11 13.17
C ASP A 50 6.24 6.69 11.70
N VAL A 51 6.20 7.67 10.79
CA VAL A 51 6.04 7.44 9.35
C VAL A 51 7.35 6.91 8.81
N LYS A 52 7.28 5.76 8.16
CA LYS A 52 8.38 5.17 7.42
C LYS A 52 8.16 5.39 5.94
N ASP A 53 9.27 5.58 5.22
CA ASP A 53 9.31 5.61 3.76
C ASP A 53 10.14 4.42 3.28
N SER A 54 9.68 3.76 2.23
CA SER A 54 10.38 2.67 1.57
C SER A 54 10.15 2.73 0.07
N THR A 55 11.22 2.58 -0.69
CA THR A 55 11.18 2.56 -2.15
C THR A 55 11.17 1.11 -2.63
N LEU A 56 10.11 0.71 -3.32
CA LEU A 56 10.01 -0.61 -3.94
C LEU A 56 10.19 -0.52 -5.46
N ASN A 57 10.66 -1.60 -6.06
CA ASN A 57 10.68 -1.75 -7.52
C ASN A 57 9.24 -1.95 -8.05
N LEU A 58 8.87 -1.19 -9.08
CA LEU A 58 7.51 -1.20 -9.62
C LEU A 58 7.18 -2.49 -10.39
N GLU A 59 8.12 -3.05 -11.15
CA GLU A 59 7.92 -4.29 -11.91
C GLU A 59 7.66 -5.47 -10.98
N ASP A 60 8.40 -5.52 -9.87
CA ASP A 60 8.21 -6.51 -8.82
C ASP A 60 6.80 -6.42 -8.20
N VAL A 61 6.33 -5.20 -7.90
CA VAL A 61 4.96 -4.99 -7.39
C VAL A 61 3.92 -5.41 -8.43
N TYR A 62 4.13 -5.11 -9.71
CA TYR A 62 3.23 -5.57 -10.78
C TYR A 62 3.22 -7.10 -10.91
N SER A 63 4.36 -7.77 -10.75
CA SER A 63 4.45 -9.23 -10.79
C SER A 63 3.64 -9.89 -9.66
N ASP A 64 3.56 -9.27 -8.49
CA ASP A 64 2.77 -9.78 -7.36
C ASP A 64 1.27 -9.53 -7.55
N LEU A 65 0.92 -8.42 -8.21
CA LEU A 65 -0.47 -8.03 -8.46
C LEU A 65 -1.12 -8.87 -9.58
N ILE A 66 -0.40 -9.14 -10.68
CA ILE A 66 -1.00 -9.65 -11.92
C ILE A 66 -1.73 -11.00 -11.76
N TYR A 67 -1.31 -11.83 -10.81
CA TYR A 67 -1.88 -13.17 -10.58
C TYR A 67 -3.05 -13.19 -9.58
N ARG A 68 -3.49 -12.02 -9.11
CA ARG A 68 -4.53 -11.90 -8.09
C ARG A 68 -5.84 -11.36 -8.65
N SER A 69 -6.95 -11.72 -8.01
CA SER A 69 -8.24 -11.09 -8.29
C SER A 69 -8.13 -9.58 -8.13
N TYR A 70 -8.63 -8.81 -9.10
CA TYR A 70 -8.47 -7.34 -9.20
C TYR A 70 -7.05 -6.85 -9.52
N GLY A 71 -6.11 -7.75 -9.80
CA GLY A 71 -4.71 -7.44 -10.10
C GLY A 71 -4.53 -6.52 -11.30
N THR A 72 -5.16 -6.87 -12.44
CA THR A 72 -5.11 -6.04 -13.66
C THR A 72 -5.70 -4.65 -13.44
N GLN A 73 -6.78 -4.54 -12.68
CA GLN A 73 -7.41 -3.26 -12.33
C GLN A 73 -6.50 -2.42 -11.44
N ALA A 74 -5.89 -3.03 -10.42
CA ALA A 74 -4.93 -2.36 -9.54
C ALA A 74 -3.71 -1.86 -10.31
N ILE A 75 -3.14 -2.69 -11.21
CA ILE A 75 -2.03 -2.29 -12.09
C ILE A 75 -2.46 -1.13 -12.99
N SER A 76 -3.61 -1.22 -13.64
CA SER A 76 -4.13 -0.15 -14.50
C SER A 76 -4.32 1.15 -13.71
N HIS A 77 -4.73 1.07 -12.45
CA HIS A 77 -4.85 2.24 -11.58
C HIS A 77 -3.48 2.86 -11.27
N LEU A 78 -2.50 2.05 -10.88
CA LEU A 78 -1.13 2.51 -10.61
C LEU A 78 -0.48 3.12 -11.86
N GLU A 79 -0.70 2.53 -13.03
CA GLU A 79 -0.27 3.06 -14.33
C GLU A 79 -0.95 4.39 -14.66
N ASN A 80 -2.26 4.51 -14.42
CA ASN A 80 -2.97 5.77 -14.63
C ASN A 80 -2.41 6.90 -13.76
N ILE A 81 -2.08 6.60 -12.50
CA ILE A 81 -1.46 7.56 -11.58
C ILE A 81 -0.06 7.94 -12.07
N LYS A 82 0.78 6.96 -12.43
CA LYS A 82 2.12 7.19 -13.01
C LYS A 82 2.06 8.12 -14.23
N ASN A 83 1.14 7.84 -15.15
CA ASN A 83 0.97 8.62 -16.38
C ASN A 83 0.42 10.03 -16.12
N LYS A 84 -0.37 10.22 -15.08
CA LYS A 84 -0.86 11.55 -14.68
C LYS A 84 0.20 12.36 -13.94
N ILE A 85 1.01 11.73 -13.09
CA ILE A 85 2.18 12.36 -12.45
C ILE A 85 3.11 12.95 -13.50
N SER A 86 3.42 12.16 -14.55
CA SER A 86 4.23 12.61 -15.69
C SER A 86 3.67 13.87 -16.40
N LYS A 87 2.37 14.12 -16.29
CA LYS A 87 1.68 15.23 -16.99
C LYS A 87 1.30 16.42 -16.11
N GLN A 88 1.03 16.22 -14.83
CA GLN A 88 0.38 17.21 -13.95
C GLN A 88 1.14 17.48 -12.65
N GLY A 89 2.30 16.86 -12.46
CA GLY A 89 3.12 17.10 -11.28
C GLY A 89 3.05 15.92 -10.34
N TYR A 90 1.99 15.69 -9.57
CA TYR A 90 2.05 14.71 -8.47
C TYR A 90 0.65 14.23 -8.01
N GLU A 91 0.31 12.96 -8.23
CA GLU A 91 -0.90 12.29 -7.68
C GLU A 91 -0.49 11.15 -6.73
N LYS A 92 -0.98 11.18 -5.50
CA LYS A 92 -0.78 10.15 -4.46
C LYS A 92 -1.96 9.22 -4.38
N LEU A 93 -1.70 7.98 -4.01
CA LEU A 93 -2.74 7.01 -3.71
C LEU A 93 -2.72 6.64 -2.24
N VAL A 94 -3.73 7.07 -1.49
CA VAL A 94 -3.94 6.55 -0.12
C VAL A 94 -4.55 5.18 -0.23
N VAL A 95 -3.77 4.13 0.07
CA VAL A 95 -4.19 2.74 -0.17
C VAL A 95 -4.73 2.02 1.07
N ASP A 96 -4.84 2.72 2.20
CA ASP A 96 -5.55 2.23 3.37
C ASP A 96 -6.30 3.31 4.16
N HIS A 97 -7.43 2.91 4.75
CA HIS A 97 -8.20 3.68 5.73
C HIS A 97 -8.77 2.73 6.81
N PRO A 98 -8.25 2.75 8.04
CA PRO A 98 -8.93 2.16 9.19
C PRO A 98 -9.85 3.24 9.75
N GLY A 99 -11.11 3.19 9.32
CA GLY A 99 -12.19 4.04 9.82
C GLY A 99 -12.27 5.43 9.19
N ALA A 100 -13.48 5.97 9.07
CA ALA A 100 -13.82 7.19 8.33
C ALA A 100 -13.30 8.50 8.96
N GLY A 101 -12.26 8.44 9.79
CA GLY A 101 -11.88 9.51 10.72
C GLY A 101 -10.55 10.20 10.45
N VAL A 102 -9.90 9.99 9.30
CA VAL A 102 -8.66 10.69 8.93
C VAL A 102 -8.97 11.62 7.76
N SER A 103 -8.83 12.92 7.97
CA SER A 103 -8.99 13.92 6.91
C SER A 103 -7.84 13.81 5.91
N ALA A 104 -8.12 14.13 4.65
CA ALA A 104 -7.10 14.23 3.60
C ALA A 104 -5.92 15.13 4.00
N GLU A 105 -6.20 16.18 4.79
CA GLU A 105 -5.21 17.13 5.31
C GLU A 105 -4.13 16.47 6.17
N HIS A 106 -4.47 15.44 6.94
CA HIS A 106 -3.47 14.76 7.76
C HIS A 106 -2.48 13.95 6.93
N TRP A 107 -2.90 13.46 5.77
CA TRP A 107 -2.01 12.73 4.85
C TRP A 107 -1.00 13.66 4.17
N HIS A 108 -1.34 14.94 3.96
CA HIS A 108 -0.38 15.95 3.50
C HIS A 108 0.75 16.21 4.50
N THR A 109 0.61 15.80 5.77
CA THR A 109 1.69 15.93 6.76
C THR A 109 2.81 14.92 6.55
N TRP A 110 2.54 13.81 5.84
CA TRP A 110 3.55 12.81 5.50
C TRP A 110 4.37 13.25 4.28
N GLU A 111 3.76 14.00 3.36
CA GLU A 111 4.45 14.69 2.27
C GLU A 111 3.59 15.85 1.73
N THR A 112 4.15 17.06 1.74
CA THR A 112 3.41 18.34 1.71
C THR A 112 3.05 18.87 0.32
N THR A 113 3.52 18.25 -0.76
CA THR A 113 3.57 18.90 -2.09
C THR A 113 2.65 18.30 -3.16
N SER A 114 1.86 17.27 -2.86
CA SER A 114 1.12 16.52 -3.90
C SER A 114 -0.36 16.33 -3.57
N GLY A 115 -1.20 16.31 -4.61
CA GLY A 115 -2.63 16.00 -4.52
C GLY A 115 -2.92 14.50 -4.47
N PHE A 116 -4.17 14.13 -4.20
CA PHE A 116 -4.64 12.74 -4.20
C PHE A 116 -5.24 12.35 -5.55
N ALA A 117 -5.05 11.08 -5.94
CA ALA A 117 -5.57 10.53 -7.17
C ALA A 117 -7.10 10.60 -7.23
N ASN A 118 -7.63 11.03 -8.39
CA ASN A 118 -9.06 11.11 -8.66
C ASN A 118 -9.39 10.56 -10.07
N PRO A 119 -10.25 9.55 -10.22
CA PRO A 119 -11.01 8.87 -9.17
C PRO A 119 -10.13 8.01 -8.27
N ALA A 120 -10.55 7.85 -7.01
CA ALA A 120 -9.95 6.91 -6.09
C ALA A 120 -10.19 5.45 -6.55
N PRO A 121 -9.27 4.51 -6.29
CA PRO A 121 -9.44 3.09 -6.52
C PRO A 121 -10.69 2.52 -5.85
N SER A 122 -11.13 1.36 -6.34
CA SER A 122 -12.13 0.59 -5.61
C SER A 122 -11.55 0.03 -4.30
N ARG A 123 -12.42 -0.28 -3.32
CA ARG A 123 -11.99 -0.90 -2.04
C ARG A 123 -11.17 -2.18 -2.23
N HIS A 124 -11.48 -2.95 -3.27
CA HIS A 124 -10.76 -4.17 -3.59
C HIS A 124 -9.35 -3.90 -4.14
N GLU A 125 -9.20 -2.90 -5.00
CA GLU A 125 -7.88 -2.45 -5.49
C GLU A 125 -7.02 -1.92 -4.34
N PHE A 126 -7.61 -1.11 -3.45
CA PHE A 126 -6.90 -0.57 -2.28
C PHE A 126 -6.34 -1.66 -1.37
N ASN A 127 -7.20 -2.58 -0.92
CA ASN A 127 -6.78 -3.68 -0.04
C ASN A 127 -5.68 -4.53 -0.69
N LEU A 128 -5.77 -4.75 -2.01
CA LEU A 128 -4.80 -5.53 -2.75
C LEU A 128 -3.44 -4.82 -2.85
N ILE A 129 -3.42 -3.52 -3.17
CA ILE A 129 -2.18 -2.74 -3.24
C ILE A 129 -1.52 -2.64 -1.87
N ASN A 130 -2.30 -2.41 -0.79
CA ASN A 130 -1.78 -2.41 0.57
C ASN A 130 -1.16 -3.78 0.94
N ASP A 131 -1.85 -4.89 0.69
CA ASP A 131 -1.30 -6.22 1.00
C ASP A 131 0.03 -6.50 0.26
N VAL A 132 0.11 -6.18 -1.04
CA VAL A 132 1.36 -6.39 -1.80
C VAL A 132 2.48 -5.48 -1.28
N CYS A 133 2.22 -4.19 -1.08
CA CYS A 133 3.23 -3.25 -0.62
C CYS A 133 3.67 -3.55 0.82
N SER A 134 2.74 -3.88 1.72
CA SER A 134 3.03 -4.19 3.13
C SER A 134 3.91 -5.43 3.28
N ARG A 135 3.69 -6.47 2.47
CA ARG A 135 4.59 -7.63 2.42
C ARG A 135 5.99 -7.19 2.03
N ARG A 136 6.13 -6.45 0.92
CA ARG A 136 7.43 -6.08 0.35
C ARG A 136 8.26 -5.12 1.20
N VAL A 137 7.64 -4.22 1.96
CA VAL A 137 8.39 -3.34 2.88
C VAL A 137 8.77 -4.02 4.20
N SER A 138 8.26 -5.22 4.46
CA SER A 138 8.53 -5.98 5.70
C SER A 138 9.59 -7.08 5.52
N TYR A 139 10.10 -7.27 4.29
CA TYR A 139 11.21 -8.17 3.95
C TYR A 139 12.51 -7.37 3.75
#